data_AF-A0A2T7DZR4-F1
#
_entry.id   AF-A0A2T7DZR4-F1
#
_cell.length_a   1.000
_cell.length_b   1.000
_cell.length_c   1.000
_cell.angle_alpha   90.00
_cell.angle_beta   90.00
_cell.angle_gamma   90.00
#
_symmetry.space_group_name_H-M   'P 1'
#
loop_
_entity.id
_entity.type
_entity.pdbx_description
1 polymer ?
#
loop_
_entity_poly.entity_id
_entity_poly.type
_entity_poly.pdbx_seq_one_letter_code
_entity_poly.pdbx_strand_id
1 'polypeptide(L)'
;MGVLLFFVPLLVAVAGGGQCAALTTGAKGTTVLYYASTSELNAYWQSVLPNRPIPLAILAHFSAPSGNERKDQEKEHYWSIYSDQLTNRDATIFHNWAHRVASEKLLYPESAFTTGSNINLYIDRAAALHNAFLHRDVADSIPMSTENFTDIATMSSPSTLSSCEHRREVVGEQKACATSVESMHKFAVSALGTSGLHAFSTSLDVPEEGIGSPSHIYKVAAVRAVTAHGANKEASNTVTCHSMSFPFALFYCHAVNPTRTYEVTLQKDEDGLVPAMPRMPTVVRALAVCHVNTSGFDPTLNYWVKLGLKPGEASVCHFLTRGDVLWTPALVA
;
A
#
# COMPACT_ATOMS: atom_id res chain seq x y z
N MET A 1 -34.55 -18.08 -25.84
CA MET A 1 -34.00 -18.91 -24.75
C MET A 1 -32.87 -18.15 -24.12
N GLY A 2 -33.16 -17.33 -23.11
CA GLY A 2 -32.15 -16.65 -22.30
C GLY A 2 -31.94 -17.45 -21.02
N VAL A 3 -30.68 -17.78 -20.73
CA VAL A 3 -30.29 -18.40 -19.47
C VAL A 3 -29.68 -17.30 -18.60
N LEU A 4 -30.46 -16.84 -17.63
CA LEU A 4 -29.98 -16.08 -16.49
C LEU A 4 -29.41 -17.10 -15.50
N LEU A 5 -28.11 -17.03 -15.19
CA LEU A 5 -27.50 -17.74 -14.08
C LEU A 5 -26.95 -16.70 -13.10
N PHE A 6 -27.76 -16.37 -12.09
CA PHE A 6 -27.28 -15.87 -10.82
C PHE A 6 -27.49 -16.98 -9.79
N PHE A 7 -26.46 -17.29 -9.00
CA PHE A 7 -26.49 -17.49 -7.54
C PHE A 7 -25.16 -18.11 -7.09
N VAL A 8 -24.25 -17.28 -6.58
CA VAL A 8 -23.43 -17.68 -5.42
C VAL A 8 -23.44 -16.53 -4.41
N PRO A 9 -24.37 -16.55 -3.44
CA PRO A 9 -24.19 -15.83 -2.20
C PRO A 9 -23.79 -16.84 -1.12
N LEU A 10 -22.62 -16.68 -0.51
CA LEU A 10 -22.42 -16.88 0.93
C LEU A 10 -20.95 -16.65 1.32
N LEU A 11 -20.66 -15.45 1.86
CA LEU A 11 -19.71 -15.35 2.95
C LEU A 11 -20.43 -15.91 4.19
N VAL A 12 -20.07 -17.12 4.63
CA VAL A 12 -20.44 -17.59 5.98
C VAL A 12 -19.20 -17.48 6.86
N ALA A 13 -19.22 -16.50 7.76
CA ALA A 13 -18.39 -16.59 8.95
C ALA A 13 -19.05 -17.60 9.89
N VAL A 14 -18.46 -18.78 10.03
CA VAL A 14 -18.80 -19.68 11.14
C VAL A 14 -17.87 -19.32 12.30
N ALA A 15 -18.43 -18.61 13.28
CA ALA A 15 -17.78 -18.42 14.58
C ALA A 15 -17.82 -19.76 15.34
N GLY A 16 -16.81 -20.60 15.14
CA GLY A 16 -16.53 -21.74 16.02
C GLY A 16 -15.61 -21.30 17.14
N GLY A 17 -16.00 -21.50 18.39
CA GLY A 17 -15.26 -21.10 19.60
C GLY A 17 -13.96 -21.88 19.85
N GLY A 18 -13.02 -21.78 18.92
CA GLY A 18 -11.64 -22.26 19.01
C GLY A 18 -10.67 -21.23 18.41
N GLN A 19 -9.39 -21.35 18.73
CA GLN A 19 -8.33 -20.35 18.46
C GLN A 19 -7.99 -20.08 16.97
N CYS A 20 -8.83 -20.49 16.01
CA CYS A 20 -8.64 -20.24 14.57
C CYS A 20 -10.00 -20.06 13.87
N ALA A 21 -10.09 -19.14 12.91
CA ALA A 21 -11.24 -19.04 12.01
C ALA A 21 -10.95 -19.64 10.63
N ALA A 22 -12.00 -20.18 10.00
CA ALA A 22 -11.96 -20.88 8.73
C ALA A 22 -12.77 -20.13 7.66
N LEU A 23 -12.17 -19.85 6.50
CA LEU A 23 -12.86 -19.34 5.31
C LEU A 23 -13.08 -20.50 4.33
N THR A 24 -14.32 -20.70 3.87
CA THR A 24 -14.65 -21.69 2.83
C THR A 24 -14.74 -21.00 1.46
N THR A 25 -13.94 -21.44 0.50
CA THR A 25 -14.03 -20.99 -0.90
C THR A 25 -14.30 -22.17 -1.84
N GLY A 26 -15.29 -22.03 -2.74
CA GLY A 26 -15.51 -22.91 -3.89
C GLY A 26 -16.08 -24.31 -3.62
N ALA A 27 -16.48 -24.99 -4.71
CA ALA A 27 -17.30 -26.21 -4.76
C ALA A 27 -16.73 -27.48 -4.07
N LYS A 28 -15.54 -27.40 -3.45
CA LYS A 28 -14.93 -28.49 -2.67
C LYS A 28 -14.73 -28.19 -1.18
N GLY A 29 -15.17 -27.04 -0.67
CA GLY A 29 -15.17 -26.76 0.77
C GLY A 29 -13.78 -26.76 1.39
N THR A 30 -12.81 -26.08 0.76
CA THR A 30 -11.47 -25.91 1.34
C THR A 30 -11.55 -24.95 2.53
N THR A 31 -11.11 -25.40 3.70
CA THR A 31 -10.97 -24.55 4.89
C THR A 31 -9.61 -23.85 4.85
N VAL A 32 -9.64 -22.52 4.80
CA VAL A 32 -8.44 -21.66 4.82
C VAL A 32 -8.27 -21.06 6.21
N LEU A 33 -7.11 -21.27 6.84
CA LEU A 33 -6.77 -20.68 8.14
C LEU A 33 -6.30 -19.23 7.99
N TYR A 34 -6.86 -18.35 8.81
CA TYR A 34 -6.54 -16.93 8.84
C TYR A 34 -6.68 -16.38 10.26
N TYR A 35 -6.04 -15.24 10.52
CA TYR A 35 -6.18 -14.54 11.79
C TYR A 35 -7.55 -13.86 11.84
N ALA A 36 -8.39 -14.25 12.80
CA ALA A 36 -9.78 -13.81 12.91
C ALA A 36 -9.95 -12.46 13.64
N SER A 37 -8.92 -12.05 14.38
CA SER A 37 -8.98 -10.86 15.23
C SER A 37 -7.61 -10.21 15.40
N THR A 38 -7.63 -8.93 15.77
CA THR A 38 -6.42 -8.19 16.12
C THR A 38 -5.65 -8.84 17.26
N SER A 39 -6.33 -9.42 18.26
CA SER A 39 -5.67 -10.06 19.40
C SER A 39 -4.93 -11.33 18.99
N GLU A 40 -5.50 -12.13 18.10
CA GLU A 40 -4.87 -13.34 17.55
C GLU A 40 -3.63 -12.98 16.72
N LEU A 41 -3.75 -12.04 15.79
CA LEU A 41 -2.61 -11.57 15.01
C LEU A 41 -1.55 -10.92 15.91
N ASN A 42 -1.94 -10.19 16.95
CA ASN A 42 -1.00 -9.57 17.90
C ASN A 42 -0.25 -10.60 18.74
N ALA A 43 -0.93 -11.62 19.26
CA ALA A 43 -0.28 -12.71 19.96
C ALA A 43 0.75 -13.41 19.06
N TYR A 44 0.37 -13.68 17.81
CA TYR A 44 1.27 -14.26 16.83
C TYR A 44 2.44 -13.34 16.48
N TRP A 45 2.17 -12.07 16.17
CA TRP A 45 3.20 -11.06 15.88
C TRP A 45 4.22 -10.95 17.01
N GLN A 46 3.80 -10.89 18.27
CA GLN A 46 4.74 -10.83 19.39
C GLN A 46 5.56 -12.12 19.54
N SER A 47 5.05 -13.27 19.07
CA SER A 47 5.81 -14.52 19.07
C SER A 47 6.92 -14.54 18.02
N VAL A 48 6.68 -13.97 16.83
CA VAL A 48 7.65 -13.95 15.72
C VAL A 48 8.53 -12.69 15.71
N LEU A 49 8.04 -11.59 16.28
CA LEU A 49 8.64 -10.25 16.30
C LEU A 49 8.55 -9.65 17.72
N PRO A 50 9.26 -10.22 18.70
CA PRO A 50 9.14 -9.80 20.09
C PRO A 50 9.55 -8.34 20.27
N ASN A 51 8.81 -7.63 21.14
CA ASN A 51 9.03 -6.23 21.51
C ASN A 51 8.85 -5.23 20.34
N ARG A 52 8.15 -5.63 19.26
CA ARG A 52 7.86 -4.73 18.14
C ARG A 52 6.36 -4.45 18.09
N PRO A 53 5.92 -3.17 18.07
CA PRO A 53 4.51 -2.86 17.90
C PRO A 53 4.04 -3.24 16.50
N ILE A 54 2.77 -3.67 16.38
CA ILE A 54 2.15 -3.88 15.06
C ILE A 54 1.87 -2.50 14.42
N PRO A 55 2.27 -2.28 13.15
CA PRO A 55 1.91 -1.09 12.40
C PRO A 55 0.40 -0.88 12.28
N LEU A 56 -0.05 0.38 12.36
CA LEU A 56 -1.47 0.73 12.21
C LEU A 56 -2.07 0.25 10.89
N ALA A 57 -1.30 0.21 9.80
CA ALA A 57 -1.79 -0.29 8.52
C ALA A 57 -2.21 -1.76 8.61
N ILE A 58 -1.50 -2.59 9.38
CA ILE A 58 -1.87 -4.01 9.59
C ILE A 58 -3.11 -4.10 10.49
N LEU A 59 -3.16 -3.30 11.56
CA LEU A 59 -4.32 -3.26 12.47
C LEU A 59 -5.59 -2.77 11.77
N ALA A 60 -5.46 -1.87 10.79
CA ALA A 60 -6.58 -1.32 10.03
C ALA A 60 -7.37 -2.40 9.27
N HIS A 61 -6.76 -3.55 8.92
CA HIS A 61 -7.47 -4.69 8.32
C HIS A 61 -8.50 -5.35 9.23
N PHE A 62 -8.45 -5.10 10.55
CA PHE A 62 -9.38 -5.67 11.53
C PHE A 62 -10.39 -4.64 12.04
N SER A 63 -10.29 -3.40 11.59
CA SER A 63 -11.20 -2.34 11.99
C SER A 63 -12.52 -2.47 11.24
N ALA A 64 -13.66 -2.23 11.89
CA ALA A 64 -14.92 -2.15 11.17
C ALA A 64 -14.86 -0.99 10.16
N PRO A 65 -15.29 -1.18 8.89
CA PRO A 65 -15.30 -0.11 7.92
C PRO A 65 -16.17 1.04 8.45
N SER A 66 -15.59 2.24 8.53
CA SER A 66 -16.27 3.41 9.09
C SER A 66 -17.33 3.93 8.11
N GLY A 67 -18.58 3.50 8.24
CA GLY A 67 -19.71 4.07 7.49
C GLY A 67 -21.00 3.25 7.55
N ASN A 68 -22.11 3.90 7.94
CA ASN A 68 -23.48 3.38 7.96
C ASN A 68 -23.89 2.72 6.64
N GLU A 69 -24.65 1.63 6.74
CA GLU A 69 -25.55 1.03 5.73
C GLU A 69 -25.07 1.09 4.26
N ARG A 70 -24.32 0.06 3.87
CA ARG A 70 -24.01 -0.24 2.47
C ARG A 70 -25.31 -0.43 1.67
N LYS A 71 -25.69 0.55 0.84
CA LYS A 71 -26.71 0.37 -0.19
C LYS A 71 -26.16 -0.59 -1.25
N ASP A 72 -26.94 -1.61 -1.59
CA ASP A 72 -26.56 -2.69 -2.50
C ASP A 72 -26.14 -2.24 -3.91
N GLN A 73 -26.39 -1.00 -4.30
CA GLN A 73 -25.94 -0.42 -5.58
C GLN A 73 -24.44 -0.07 -5.64
N GLU A 74 -23.74 0.14 -4.51
CA GLU A 74 -22.29 0.39 -4.52
C GLU A 74 -21.46 -0.88 -4.71
N LYS A 75 -22.05 -2.06 -4.50
CA LYS A 75 -21.36 -3.35 -4.72
C LYS A 75 -21.08 -3.62 -6.20
N GLU A 76 -21.91 -3.12 -7.11
CA GLU A 76 -21.71 -3.31 -8.56
C GLU A 76 -20.76 -2.28 -9.17
N HIS A 77 -20.72 -1.04 -8.66
CA HIS A 77 -19.77 -0.03 -9.13
C HIS A 77 -18.34 -0.28 -8.62
N TYR A 78 -18.14 -1.08 -7.57
CA TYR A 78 -16.82 -1.46 -7.05
C TYR A 78 -16.04 -2.39 -8.00
N TRP A 79 -16.75 -3.12 -8.89
CA TRP A 79 -16.14 -3.98 -9.92
C TRP A 79 -16.13 -3.36 -11.32
N SER A 80 -16.75 -2.18 -11.48
CA SER A 80 -16.86 -1.46 -12.74
C SER A 80 -15.95 -0.24 -12.75
N ILE A 81 -14.64 -0.49 -12.73
CA ILE A 81 -13.75 0.33 -13.57
C ILE A 81 -13.45 -0.56 -14.75
N TYR A 82 -14.19 -0.32 -15.84
CA TYR A 82 -13.75 -0.70 -17.18
C TYR A 82 -12.26 -0.34 -17.27
N SER A 83 -11.41 -1.36 -17.37
CA SER A 83 -10.04 -1.13 -17.81
C SER A 83 -10.17 -0.65 -19.25
N ASP A 84 -10.18 0.66 -19.44
CA ASP A 84 -9.98 1.22 -20.77
C ASP A 84 -8.58 0.77 -21.20
N GLN A 85 -8.62 -0.27 -22.03
CA GLN A 85 -7.57 -0.83 -22.87
C GLN A 85 -6.13 -0.55 -22.44
N LEU A 86 -5.64 -1.34 -21.48
CA LEU A 86 -4.22 -1.59 -21.35
C LEU A 86 -3.81 -2.57 -22.46
N THR A 87 -3.34 -2.02 -23.55
CA THR A 87 -2.72 -2.76 -24.67
C THR A 87 -1.41 -3.40 -24.21
N ASN A 88 -0.87 -4.35 -24.99
CA ASN A 88 0.43 -4.98 -24.72
C ASN A 88 1.62 -3.99 -24.62
N ARG A 89 1.49 -2.73 -25.08
CA ARG A 89 2.50 -1.68 -24.81
C ARG A 89 2.46 -1.20 -23.36
N ASP A 90 1.31 -1.28 -22.71
CA ASP A 90 1.06 -0.81 -21.35
C ASP A 90 1.56 -1.78 -20.28
N ALA A 91 1.92 -3.02 -20.65
CA ALA A 91 2.70 -3.93 -19.81
C ALA A 91 4.10 -3.36 -19.48
N THR A 92 4.62 -2.47 -20.32
CA THR A 92 5.89 -1.74 -20.08
C THR A 92 5.70 -0.61 -19.07
N ILE A 93 4.50 -0.03 -19.05
CA ILE A 93 4.06 1.02 -18.11
C ILE A 93 3.61 0.39 -16.78
N PHE A 94 3.22 -0.88 -16.79
CA PHE A 94 2.68 -1.62 -15.66
C PHE A 94 3.69 -1.87 -14.51
N HIS A 95 5.00 -1.72 -14.77
CA HIS A 95 5.98 -1.72 -13.70
C HIS A 95 5.91 -0.48 -12.81
N ASN A 96 5.24 0.58 -13.27
CA ASN A 96 4.78 1.72 -12.46
C ASN A 96 3.52 1.37 -11.62
N TRP A 97 3.39 0.13 -11.16
CA TRP A 97 2.29 -0.29 -10.29
C TRP A 97 2.78 -0.55 -8.85
N ALA A 98 4.00 -1.08 -8.72
CA ALA A 98 4.83 -1.01 -7.51
C ALA A 98 4.93 0.41 -6.95
N HIS A 99 5.13 1.35 -7.88
CA HIS A 99 4.99 2.78 -7.71
C HIS A 99 3.60 3.16 -8.19
N ARG A 100 2.52 3.14 -7.40
CA ARG A 100 1.23 3.76 -7.79
C ARG A 100 1.43 5.20 -8.27
N VAL A 101 1.77 5.35 -9.52
CA VAL A 101 2.27 6.55 -10.18
C VAL A 101 1.89 6.48 -11.66
N ALA A 102 0.90 5.64 -11.99
CA ALA A 102 0.13 5.83 -13.22
C ALA A 102 -0.53 7.23 -13.25
N SER A 103 -0.64 7.89 -12.09
CA SER A 103 -0.93 9.32 -12.03
C SER A 103 0.29 10.11 -11.57
N GLU A 104 0.82 10.95 -12.45
CA GLU A 104 1.80 12.02 -12.15
C GLU A 104 1.44 12.86 -10.92
N LYS A 105 0.15 12.87 -10.55
CA LYS A 105 -0.38 13.51 -9.37
C LYS A 105 0.22 12.98 -8.06
N LEU A 106 0.79 11.78 -8.08
CA LEU A 106 1.30 11.07 -6.90
C LEU A 106 2.80 11.28 -6.67
N LEU A 107 3.51 11.92 -7.61
CA LEU A 107 4.92 12.26 -7.43
C LEU A 107 5.12 13.72 -7.04
N TYR A 108 6.06 13.91 -6.11
CA TYR A 108 6.43 15.20 -5.57
C TYR A 108 7.94 15.40 -5.66
N PRO A 109 8.41 16.61 -5.99
CA PRO A 109 9.78 16.99 -5.67
C PRO A 109 9.93 17.10 -4.15
N GLU A 110 11.11 16.75 -3.63
CA GLU A 110 11.36 16.81 -2.18
C GLU A 110 11.20 18.25 -1.62
N SER A 111 11.44 19.27 -2.44
CA SER A 111 11.23 20.68 -2.08
C SER A 111 9.76 21.00 -1.72
N ALA A 112 8.80 20.18 -2.15
CA ALA A 112 7.40 20.30 -1.75
C ALA A 112 7.21 20.09 -0.24
N PHE A 113 8.09 19.33 0.43
CA PHE A 113 8.06 19.10 1.88
C PHE A 113 8.84 20.18 2.64
N THR A 114 8.48 21.43 2.39
CA THR A 114 9.00 22.59 3.13
C THR A 114 7.84 23.26 3.87
N THR A 115 8.01 23.59 5.14
CA THR A 115 6.96 24.29 5.91
C THR A 115 6.53 25.58 5.20
N GLY A 116 5.21 25.78 5.10
CA GLY A 116 4.59 26.90 4.39
C GLY A 116 4.32 26.64 2.91
N SER A 117 4.89 25.59 2.31
CA SER A 117 4.63 25.24 0.91
C SER A 117 3.17 24.81 0.71
N ASN A 118 2.56 25.28 -0.39
CA ASN A 118 1.28 24.77 -0.85
C ASN A 118 1.48 23.46 -1.62
N ILE A 119 0.59 22.48 -1.42
CA ILE A 119 0.67 21.17 -2.07
C ILE A 119 -0.69 20.75 -2.63
N ASN A 120 -0.69 20.22 -3.85
CA ASN A 120 -1.82 19.44 -4.36
C ASN A 120 -1.74 18.05 -3.77
N LEU A 121 -2.46 17.83 -2.66
CA LEU A 121 -2.42 16.56 -1.95
C LEU A 121 -3.17 15.48 -2.73
N TYR A 122 -2.43 14.46 -3.13
CA TYR A 122 -2.92 13.23 -3.70
C TYR A 122 -2.31 12.06 -2.91
N ILE A 123 -3.18 11.31 -2.26
CA ILE A 123 -2.86 10.03 -1.61
C ILE A 123 -3.86 9.03 -2.17
N ASP A 124 -3.38 7.96 -2.78
CA ASP A 124 -4.26 6.97 -3.39
C ASP A 124 -5.08 6.20 -2.34
N ARG A 125 -6.20 5.63 -2.79
CA ARG A 125 -7.02 4.73 -1.99
C ARG A 125 -6.21 3.49 -1.58
N ALA A 126 -6.40 3.03 -0.35
CA ALA A 126 -5.87 1.74 0.07
C ALA A 126 -6.53 0.61 -0.73
N ALA A 127 -5.76 -0.19 -1.49
CA ALA A 127 -6.37 -1.12 -2.46
C ALA A 127 -7.20 -2.24 -1.82
N ALA A 128 -6.85 -2.66 -0.60
CA ALA A 128 -7.29 -3.96 -0.08
C ALA A 128 -7.25 -4.01 1.46
N LEU A 129 -7.64 -2.90 2.11
CA LEU A 129 -7.93 -2.95 3.54
C LEU A 129 -9.08 -3.93 3.82
N HIS A 130 -9.07 -4.54 5.00
CA HIS A 130 -10.04 -5.53 5.48
C HIS A 130 -9.92 -6.94 4.87
N ASN A 131 -8.91 -7.16 4.04
CA ASN A 131 -8.58 -8.52 3.59
C ASN A 131 -7.95 -9.33 4.72
N ALA A 132 -8.31 -10.62 4.77
CA ALA A 132 -7.81 -11.55 5.78
C ALA A 132 -6.31 -11.79 5.65
N PHE A 133 -5.60 -11.77 6.79
CA PHE A 133 -4.23 -12.26 6.87
C PHE A 133 -4.25 -13.77 7.02
N LEU A 134 -3.69 -14.47 6.04
CA LEU A 134 -3.57 -15.93 6.09
C LEU A 134 -2.40 -16.33 6.98
N HIS A 135 -2.50 -17.51 7.60
CA HIS A 135 -1.33 -18.15 8.19
C HIS A 135 -0.30 -18.49 7.11
N ARG A 136 0.98 -18.51 7.50
CA ARG A 136 2.10 -18.70 6.58
C ARG A 136 2.04 -19.99 5.78
N ASP A 137 1.72 -21.10 6.43
CA ASP A 137 1.59 -22.42 5.82
C ASP A 137 0.50 -22.46 4.74
N VAL A 138 -0.62 -21.78 5.00
CA VAL A 138 -1.70 -21.65 4.02
C VAL A 138 -1.30 -20.71 2.88
N ALA A 139 -0.72 -19.55 3.20
CA ALA A 139 -0.25 -18.59 2.21
C ALA A 139 0.80 -19.19 1.24
N ASP A 140 1.71 -20.02 1.75
CA ASP A 140 2.75 -20.68 0.95
C ASP A 140 2.22 -21.84 0.10
N SER A 141 1.04 -22.38 0.44
CA SER A 141 0.35 -23.38 -0.37
C SER A 141 -0.35 -22.81 -1.61
N ILE A 142 -0.48 -21.47 -1.68
CA ILE A 142 -1.19 -20.78 -2.76
C ILE A 142 -0.16 -20.31 -3.81
N PRO A 143 -0.17 -20.86 -5.04
CA PRO A 143 0.84 -20.57 -6.04
C PRO A 143 0.71 -19.15 -6.62
N MET A 144 1.58 -18.22 -6.23
CA MET A 144 1.53 -16.84 -6.72
C MET A 144 2.15 -16.70 -8.12
N SER A 145 1.51 -17.27 -9.16
CA SER A 145 2.00 -17.17 -10.53
C SER A 145 0.93 -17.07 -11.61
N THR A 146 1.07 -16.14 -12.57
CA THR A 146 0.09 -15.96 -13.67
C THR A 146 -0.13 -17.24 -14.48
N GLU A 147 0.87 -18.12 -14.59
CA GLU A 147 0.76 -19.40 -15.31
C GLU A 147 -0.09 -20.44 -14.58
N ASN A 148 -0.10 -20.42 -13.24
CA ASN A 148 -0.71 -21.44 -12.39
C ASN A 148 -2.04 -21.00 -11.74
N PHE A 149 -2.55 -19.82 -12.09
CA PHE A 149 -3.61 -19.14 -11.34
C PHE A 149 -4.84 -18.78 -12.19
N THR A 150 -5.28 -19.70 -13.05
CA THR A 150 -6.47 -19.51 -13.92
C THR A 150 -7.77 -19.35 -13.12
N ASP A 151 -7.91 -20.00 -11.97
CA ASP A 151 -9.15 -19.98 -11.19
C ASP A 151 -9.32 -18.70 -10.35
N ILE A 152 -8.22 -18.09 -9.88
CA ILE A 152 -8.23 -16.83 -9.13
C ILE A 152 -8.05 -15.61 -10.05
N ALA A 153 -7.67 -15.78 -11.32
CA ALA A 153 -7.78 -14.73 -12.33
C ALA A 153 -9.22 -14.22 -12.51
N THR A 154 -10.22 -15.00 -12.08
CA THR A 154 -11.62 -14.54 -11.99
C THR A 154 -11.93 -13.71 -10.74
N MET A 155 -11.12 -13.82 -9.67
CA MET A 155 -11.31 -13.17 -8.37
C MET A 155 -10.33 -12.02 -8.10
N SER A 156 -9.24 -11.93 -8.86
CA SER A 156 -8.16 -10.96 -8.70
C SER A 156 -7.85 -10.32 -10.04
N SER A 157 -7.44 -9.05 -10.04
CA SER A 157 -7.03 -8.41 -11.28
C SER A 157 -5.73 -9.05 -11.77
N PRO A 158 -5.65 -9.55 -13.03
CA PRO A 158 -4.42 -10.11 -13.62
C PRO A 158 -3.19 -9.18 -13.48
N SER A 159 -3.46 -7.88 -13.33
CA SER A 159 -2.48 -6.85 -13.00
C SER A 159 -1.67 -7.12 -11.73
N THR A 160 -2.29 -7.58 -10.65
CA THR A 160 -1.64 -7.75 -9.34
C THR A 160 -0.54 -8.82 -9.41
N LEU A 161 -0.86 -9.96 -10.02
CA LEU A 161 0.11 -11.06 -10.18
C LEU A 161 1.22 -10.69 -11.16
N SER A 162 0.87 -10.02 -12.26
CA SER A 162 1.86 -9.49 -13.20
C SER A 162 2.88 -8.63 -12.47
N SER A 163 2.47 -7.67 -11.64
CA SER A 163 3.40 -6.83 -10.87
C SER A 163 4.29 -7.59 -9.91
N CYS A 164 3.78 -8.67 -9.31
CA CYS A 164 4.59 -9.55 -8.46
C CYS A 164 5.66 -10.32 -9.25
N GLU A 165 5.34 -10.77 -10.46
CA GLU A 165 6.23 -11.62 -11.28
C GLU A 165 7.14 -10.82 -12.24
N HIS A 166 6.77 -9.60 -12.57
CA HIS A 166 7.38 -8.86 -13.66
C HIS A 166 8.85 -8.52 -13.33
N ARG A 167 9.73 -8.60 -14.33
CA ARG A 167 11.19 -8.51 -14.16
C ARG A 167 11.82 -7.16 -14.52
N ARG A 168 11.01 -6.14 -14.85
CA ARG A 168 11.46 -4.82 -15.35
C ARG A 168 11.70 -3.86 -14.19
N GLU A 169 12.60 -4.22 -13.31
CA GLU A 169 12.91 -3.51 -12.08
C GLU A 169 13.44 -2.08 -12.33
N VAL A 170 13.19 -1.17 -11.38
CA VAL A 170 14.06 -0.01 -11.22
C VAL A 170 15.47 -0.55 -11.00
N VAL A 171 16.46 -0.06 -11.76
CA VAL A 171 17.81 -0.65 -11.70
C VAL A 171 18.35 -0.59 -10.27
N GLY A 172 18.60 -1.76 -9.67
CA GLY A 172 19.07 -1.90 -8.29
C GLY A 172 17.98 -2.02 -7.22
N GLU A 173 16.71 -2.05 -7.60
CA GLU A 173 15.58 -2.33 -6.71
C GLU A 173 15.61 -3.75 -6.18
N GLN A 174 15.45 -3.91 -4.87
CA GLN A 174 15.05 -5.19 -4.29
C GLN A 174 13.54 -5.18 -4.14
N LYS A 175 12.84 -6.26 -4.53
CA LYS A 175 11.38 -6.36 -4.38
C LYS A 175 10.90 -7.77 -4.09
N ALA A 176 9.75 -7.89 -3.46
CA ALA A 176 9.05 -9.15 -3.24
C ALA A 176 7.55 -8.92 -3.02
N CYS A 177 6.72 -9.88 -3.42
CA CYS A 177 5.34 -9.94 -2.96
C CYS A 177 5.25 -10.77 -1.68
N ALA A 178 4.81 -10.12 -0.60
CA ALA A 178 4.62 -10.73 0.69
C ALA A 178 3.15 -11.13 0.88
N THR A 179 2.92 -12.44 0.91
CA THR A 179 1.61 -13.09 1.14
C THR A 179 1.29 -13.30 2.62
N SER A 180 2.21 -12.95 3.52
CA SER A 180 2.11 -13.17 4.98
C SER A 180 2.97 -12.14 5.71
N VAL A 181 2.75 -11.99 7.02
CA VAL A 181 3.54 -11.09 7.86
C VAL A 181 5.01 -11.50 7.89
N GLU A 182 5.29 -12.80 7.86
CA GLU A 182 6.61 -13.39 7.96
C GLU A 182 7.39 -13.22 6.67
N SER A 183 6.76 -13.37 5.50
CA SER A 183 7.44 -13.05 4.23
C SER A 183 7.73 -11.56 4.12
N MET A 184 6.82 -10.69 4.57
CA MET A 184 7.05 -9.25 4.61
C MET A 184 8.26 -8.92 5.50
N HIS A 185 8.30 -9.45 6.72
CA HIS A 185 9.41 -9.22 7.64
C HIS A 185 10.72 -9.81 7.14
N LYS A 186 10.70 -11.05 6.63
CA LYS A 186 11.89 -11.72 6.06
C LYS A 186 12.49 -10.91 4.92
N PHE A 187 11.65 -10.38 4.04
CA PHE A 187 12.10 -9.50 2.97
C PHE A 187 12.73 -8.22 3.53
N ALA A 188 12.09 -7.55 4.50
CA ALA A 188 12.62 -6.34 5.12
C ALA A 188 13.99 -6.59 5.78
N VAL A 189 14.16 -7.69 6.50
CA VAL A 189 15.44 -8.09 7.11
C VAL A 189 16.52 -8.31 6.06
N SER A 190 16.18 -9.04 4.99
CA SER A 190 17.11 -9.31 3.90
C SER A 190 17.56 -8.02 3.21
N ALA A 191 16.61 -7.16 2.86
CA ALA A 191 16.89 -5.94 2.09
C ALA A 191 17.61 -4.86 2.92
N LEU A 192 17.38 -4.81 4.23
CA LEU A 192 18.02 -3.86 5.14
C LEU A 192 19.30 -4.40 5.80
N GLY A 193 19.59 -5.70 5.66
CA GLY A 193 20.77 -6.34 6.22
C GLY A 193 20.79 -6.39 7.75
N THR A 194 19.65 -6.21 8.42
CA THR A 194 19.54 -6.21 9.89
C THR A 194 18.21 -6.77 10.36
N SER A 195 18.23 -7.47 11.49
CA SER A 195 17.02 -7.95 12.16
C SER A 195 16.37 -6.90 13.06
N GLY A 196 17.13 -5.88 13.49
CA GLY A 196 16.64 -4.77 14.30
C GLY A 196 15.89 -3.78 13.42
N LEU A 197 14.57 -3.93 13.33
CA LEU A 197 13.71 -3.14 12.45
C LEU A 197 12.62 -2.40 13.25
N HIS A 198 12.28 -1.21 12.77
CA HIS A 198 11.07 -0.48 13.14
C HIS A 198 10.11 -0.45 11.96
N ALA A 199 8.81 -0.53 12.27
CA ALA A 199 7.76 -0.52 11.27
C ALA A 199 6.81 0.66 11.54
N PHE A 200 6.48 1.40 10.50
CA PHE A 200 5.67 2.61 10.54
C PHE A 200 4.53 2.52 9.54
N SER A 201 3.47 3.27 9.82
CA SER A 201 2.35 3.48 8.90
C SER A 201 1.92 4.94 8.96
N THR A 202 1.24 5.40 7.92
CA THR A 202 0.64 6.72 7.90
C THR A 202 -0.45 6.85 8.98
N SER A 203 -0.80 8.10 9.37
CA SER A 203 -1.81 8.35 10.41
C SER A 203 -3.21 7.95 9.93
N LEU A 204 -4.12 7.72 10.89
CA LEU A 204 -5.56 7.52 10.61
C LEU A 204 -6.24 8.78 10.05
N ASP A 205 -5.56 9.93 10.08
CA ASP A 205 -6.00 11.14 9.39
C ASP A 205 -6.04 10.95 7.86
N VAL A 206 -5.27 10.00 7.32
CA VAL A 206 -5.42 9.56 5.93
C VAL A 206 -6.63 8.61 5.85
N PRO A 207 -7.68 8.96 5.07
CA PRO A 207 -8.86 8.13 4.92
C PRO A 207 -8.60 6.88 4.05
N GLU A 208 -9.43 5.84 4.20
CA GLU A 208 -9.31 4.60 3.41
C GLU A 208 -9.51 4.86 1.91
N GLU A 209 -10.45 5.73 1.59
CA GLU A 209 -10.79 6.16 0.22
C GLU A 209 -9.69 6.98 -0.48
N GLY A 210 -8.64 7.39 0.25
CA GLY A 210 -7.59 8.26 -0.24
C GLY A 210 -7.99 9.74 -0.24
N ILE A 211 -7.06 10.60 -0.66
CA ILE A 211 -7.27 12.05 -0.77
C ILE A 211 -6.95 12.45 -2.20
N GLY A 212 -7.91 13.07 -2.88
CA GLY A 212 -7.68 13.68 -4.19
C GLY A 212 -8.07 15.15 -4.15
N SER A 213 -7.12 16.02 -3.82
CA SER A 213 -7.37 17.46 -3.79
C SER A 213 -7.08 18.09 -5.16
N PRO A 214 -8.09 18.58 -5.89
CA PRO A 214 -7.87 19.26 -7.17
C PRO A 214 -7.27 20.68 -6.99
N SER A 215 -7.11 21.15 -5.75
CA SER A 215 -6.63 22.49 -5.43
C SER A 215 -5.51 22.45 -4.39
N HIS A 216 -4.64 23.46 -4.43
CA HIS A 216 -3.51 23.73 -3.52
C HIS A 216 -3.96 24.10 -2.09
N ILE A 217 -5.12 23.59 -1.65
CA ILE A 217 -5.73 23.92 -0.37
C ILE A 217 -4.99 23.33 0.82
N TYR A 218 -3.98 22.48 0.63
CA TYR A 218 -3.18 22.02 1.75
C TYR A 218 -1.87 22.79 1.80
N LYS A 219 -1.55 23.29 2.99
CA LYS A 219 -0.26 23.87 3.32
C LYS A 219 0.51 22.91 4.21
N VAL A 220 1.81 22.79 3.98
CA VAL A 220 2.70 22.02 4.85
C VAL A 220 2.89 22.78 6.16
N ALA A 221 2.28 22.29 7.23
CA ALA A 221 2.36 22.87 8.56
C ALA A 221 3.64 22.43 9.31
N ALA A 222 4.04 21.17 9.17
CA ALA A 222 5.25 20.63 9.78
C ALA A 222 5.83 19.47 8.97
N VAL A 223 7.15 19.31 9.03
CA VAL A 223 7.88 18.19 8.42
C VAL A 223 8.91 17.66 9.40
N ARG A 224 8.82 16.37 9.73
CA ARG A 224 9.74 15.68 10.62
C ARG A 224 10.39 14.52 9.89
N ALA A 225 11.72 14.46 9.88
CA ALA A 225 12.42 13.31 9.32
C ALA A 225 12.13 12.05 10.17
N VAL A 226 11.89 10.93 9.49
CA VAL A 226 11.77 9.60 10.07
C VAL A 226 13.01 8.85 9.63
N THR A 227 14.07 8.91 10.44
CA THR A 227 15.31 8.18 10.16
C THR A 227 15.65 7.26 11.31
N ALA A 228 16.51 6.27 11.03
CA ALA A 228 17.20 5.56 12.08
C ALA A 228 18.02 6.56 12.90
N HIS A 229 18.86 7.41 12.29
CA HIS A 229 19.87 8.24 12.97
C HIS A 229 19.38 9.51 13.72
N GLY A 230 18.11 9.58 14.12
CA GLY A 230 17.56 10.71 14.88
C GLY A 230 17.00 11.84 14.00
N ALA A 231 17.13 13.10 14.43
CA ALA A 231 16.52 14.23 13.71
C ALA A 231 17.30 14.72 12.46
N ASN A 232 18.35 13.98 12.03
CA ASN A 232 19.11 14.35 10.84
C ASN A 232 18.34 13.96 9.56
N LYS A 233 18.49 14.75 8.49
CA LYS A 233 17.86 14.49 7.17
C LYS A 233 18.71 13.56 6.29
N GLU A 234 19.56 12.74 6.91
CA GLU A 234 20.42 11.84 6.17
C GLU A 234 19.61 10.73 5.51
N ALA A 235 19.96 10.40 4.28
CA ALA A 235 19.30 9.33 3.56
C ALA A 235 19.72 8.00 4.19
N SER A 236 18.78 7.07 4.31
CA SER A 236 18.99 5.74 4.89
C SER A 236 18.35 4.68 4.00
N ASN A 237 18.65 3.41 4.26
CA ASN A 237 17.98 2.33 3.55
C ASN A 237 16.64 2.05 4.22
N THR A 238 15.56 1.97 3.43
CA THR A 238 14.22 1.61 3.90
C THR A 238 13.59 0.58 2.98
N VAL A 239 12.54 -0.08 3.48
CA VAL A 239 11.67 -0.96 2.69
C VAL A 239 10.25 -0.47 2.82
N THR A 240 9.57 -0.24 1.70
CA THR A 240 8.15 0.11 1.69
C THR A 240 7.35 -1.08 1.19
N CYS A 241 6.24 -1.41 1.86
CA CYS A 241 5.32 -2.47 1.49
C CYS A 241 3.93 -1.86 1.23
N HIS A 242 3.49 -1.94 -0.01
CA HIS A 242 2.22 -1.42 -0.47
C HIS A 242 1.14 -2.50 -0.47
N SER A 243 -0.02 -2.20 0.12
CA SER A 243 -1.17 -3.11 0.08
C SER A 243 -1.72 -3.22 -1.35
N MET A 244 -1.89 -4.45 -1.81
CA MET A 244 -2.35 -4.76 -3.17
C MET A 244 -3.73 -5.38 -3.19
N SER A 245 -4.51 -5.06 -4.21
CA SER A 245 -5.84 -5.65 -4.43
C SER A 245 -5.69 -7.14 -4.73
N PHE A 246 -6.10 -7.97 -3.78
CA PHE A 246 -6.01 -9.42 -3.85
C PHE A 246 -7.06 -10.07 -2.93
N PRO A 247 -7.46 -11.34 -3.11
CA PRO A 247 -8.51 -11.96 -2.27
C PRO A 247 -8.15 -12.12 -0.79
N PHE A 248 -6.87 -12.01 -0.44
CA PHE A 248 -6.34 -11.98 0.93
C PHE A 248 -5.25 -10.93 1.04
N ALA A 249 -4.74 -10.67 2.24
CA ALA A 249 -3.73 -9.65 2.47
C ALA A 249 -2.45 -9.97 1.66
N LEU A 250 -2.13 -9.10 0.69
CA LEU A 250 -0.96 -9.19 -0.16
C LEU A 250 -0.27 -7.83 -0.19
N PHE A 251 1.04 -7.84 -0.01
CA PHE A 251 1.85 -6.63 -0.06
C PHE A 251 2.89 -6.72 -1.16
N TYR A 252 2.99 -5.69 -1.99
CA TYR A 252 4.15 -5.49 -2.84
C TYR A 252 5.19 -4.72 -2.02
N CYS A 253 6.30 -5.36 -1.68
CA CYS A 253 7.40 -4.75 -0.94
C CYS A 253 8.56 -4.42 -1.87
N HIS A 254 9.17 -3.26 -1.68
CA HIS A 254 10.37 -2.87 -2.40
C HIS A 254 11.35 -1.99 -1.61
N ALA A 255 12.59 -1.96 -2.09
CA ALA A 255 13.70 -1.21 -1.54
C ALA A 255 14.45 -0.52 -2.68
N VAL A 256 14.11 0.74 -2.94
CA VAL A 256 14.81 1.62 -3.89
C VAL A 256 15.57 2.65 -3.08
N ASN A 257 16.84 2.35 -2.81
CA ASN A 257 17.67 3.03 -1.81
C ASN A 257 18.75 3.91 -2.46
N PRO A 258 19.24 4.95 -1.74
CA PRO A 258 18.82 5.37 -0.40
C PRO A 258 17.56 6.24 -0.45
N THR A 259 16.83 6.30 0.67
CA THR A 259 15.60 7.07 0.82
C THR A 259 15.70 8.09 1.95
N ARG A 260 14.87 9.14 1.87
CA ARG A 260 14.54 9.98 3.01
C ARG A 260 13.05 9.84 3.29
N THR A 261 12.68 9.66 4.54
CA THR A 261 11.29 9.54 4.95
C THR A 261 10.90 10.73 5.81
N TYR A 262 9.69 11.23 5.58
CA TYR A 262 9.12 12.34 6.31
C TYR A 262 7.75 12.00 6.88
N GLU A 263 7.51 12.41 8.12
CA GLU A 263 6.16 12.64 8.63
C GLU A 263 5.79 14.09 8.33
N VAL A 264 4.77 14.28 7.51
CA VAL A 264 4.32 15.58 7.01
C VAL A 264 2.96 15.87 7.62
N THR A 265 2.85 17.00 8.31
CA THR A 265 1.56 17.52 8.77
C THR A 265 1.08 18.56 7.77
N LEU A 266 -0.09 18.32 7.20
CA LEU A 266 -0.74 19.16 6.22
C LEU A 266 -1.98 19.78 6.85
N GLN A 267 -2.17 21.08 6.65
CA GLN A 267 -3.35 21.80 7.13
C GLN A 267 -4.13 22.37 5.95
N LYS A 268 -5.44 22.18 5.96
CA LYS A 268 -6.34 22.75 4.97
C LYS A 268 -6.40 24.27 5.14
N ASP A 269 -6.25 25.00 4.04
CA ASP A 269 -6.33 26.44 3.94
C ASP A 269 -7.79 26.86 4.05
N GLU A 270 -8.11 27.68 5.06
CA GLU A 270 -9.48 28.07 5.39
C GLU A 270 -10.02 29.18 4.47
N ASP A 271 -9.15 29.92 3.78
CA ASP A 271 -9.51 31.02 2.87
C ASP A 271 -9.98 30.55 1.47
N GLY A 272 -9.87 29.25 1.19
CA GLY A 272 -10.29 28.66 -0.08
C GLY A 272 -11.80 28.41 -0.14
N LEU A 273 -12.52 29.23 -0.91
CA LEU A 273 -13.91 28.98 -1.36
C LEU A 273 -13.95 27.75 -2.28
N VAL A 274 -13.76 26.55 -1.73
CA VAL A 274 -13.83 25.30 -2.49
C VAL A 274 -15.13 24.59 -2.11
N PRO A 275 -15.96 24.17 -3.09
CA PRO A 275 -17.17 23.40 -2.82
C PRO A 275 -16.86 22.23 -1.90
N ALA A 276 -17.74 21.98 -0.94
CA ALA A 276 -17.61 20.88 0.02
C ALA A 276 -17.60 19.53 -0.72
N MET A 277 -16.42 19.06 -1.11
CA MET A 277 -16.22 17.66 -1.43
C MET A 277 -16.38 16.88 -0.12
N PRO A 278 -17.18 15.80 -0.08
CA PRO A 278 -17.36 15.02 1.14
C PRO A 278 -16.01 14.52 1.66
N ARG A 279 -15.72 14.79 2.95
CA ARG A 279 -14.65 14.20 3.78
C ARG A 279 -13.18 14.50 3.39
N MET A 280 -12.82 15.75 3.21
CA MET A 280 -11.40 16.16 3.31
C MET A 280 -11.04 16.58 4.74
N PRO A 281 -10.12 15.90 5.44
CA PRO A 281 -9.73 16.24 6.81
C PRO A 281 -9.10 17.65 6.89
N THR A 282 -9.38 18.39 7.96
CA THR A 282 -8.77 19.72 8.19
C THR A 282 -7.26 19.62 8.41
N VAL A 283 -6.81 18.54 9.07
CA VAL A 283 -5.40 18.24 9.29
C VAL A 283 -5.14 16.81 8.83
N VAL A 284 -4.08 16.60 8.07
CA VAL A 284 -3.64 15.29 7.59
C VAL A 284 -2.19 15.10 8.01
N ARG A 285 -1.91 14.07 8.83
CA ARG A 285 -0.54 13.61 9.07
C ARG A 285 -0.27 12.42 8.18
N ALA A 286 0.70 12.55 7.27
CA ALA A 286 1.02 11.50 6.31
C ALA A 286 2.51 11.18 6.30
N LEU A 287 2.84 9.92 6.05
CA LEU A 287 4.21 9.53 5.72
C LEU A 287 4.47 9.76 4.23
N ALA A 288 5.64 10.33 3.93
CA ALA A 288 6.17 10.46 2.59
C ALA A 288 7.56 9.81 2.51
N VAL A 289 7.83 9.13 1.40
CA VAL A 289 9.12 8.52 1.09
C VAL A 289 9.68 9.21 -0.15
N CYS A 290 10.94 9.62 -0.07
CA CYS A 290 11.71 10.22 -1.15
C CYS A 290 12.85 9.29 -1.54
N HIS A 291 12.84 8.80 -2.77
CA HIS A 291 13.96 8.07 -3.35
C HIS A 291 15.01 9.07 -3.80
N VAL A 292 16.19 9.01 -3.20
CA VAL A 292 17.26 10.01 -3.43
C VAL A 292 18.03 9.68 -4.70
N ASN A 293 18.35 8.41 -4.92
CA ASN A 293 18.96 7.97 -6.17
C ASN A 293 17.89 7.52 -7.16
N THR A 294 17.64 8.36 -8.17
CA THR A 294 16.65 8.09 -9.21
C THR A 294 17.26 7.68 -10.54
N SER A 295 18.56 7.38 -10.61
CA SER A 295 19.23 7.07 -11.89
C SER A 295 18.65 5.85 -12.62
N GLY A 296 18.06 4.91 -11.88
CA GLY A 296 17.41 3.72 -12.42
C GLY A 296 15.93 3.90 -12.77
N PHE A 297 15.36 5.10 -12.59
CA PHE A 297 13.95 5.36 -12.84
C PHE A 297 13.69 5.50 -14.33
N ASP A 298 12.47 5.18 -14.74
CA ASP A 298 12.05 5.29 -16.14
C ASP A 298 12.22 6.74 -16.64
N PRO A 299 13.05 6.99 -17.67
CA PRO A 299 13.28 8.31 -18.21
C PRO A 299 12.05 8.90 -18.92
N THR A 300 11.03 8.08 -19.21
CA THR A 300 9.80 8.52 -19.90
C THR A 300 8.74 9.06 -18.95
N LEU A 301 8.95 9.01 -17.63
CA LEU A 301 8.02 9.60 -16.66
C LEU A 301 7.85 11.11 -16.91
N ASN A 302 6.61 11.57 -17.07
CA ASN A 302 6.31 12.99 -17.30
C ASN A 302 6.72 13.90 -16.12
N TYR A 303 6.98 13.32 -14.95
CA TYR A 303 7.59 14.02 -13.81
C TYR A 303 8.88 14.74 -14.20
N TRP A 304 9.75 14.07 -14.97
CA TRP A 304 11.01 14.61 -15.48
C TRP A 304 10.77 15.81 -16.39
N VAL A 305 9.81 15.68 -17.31
CA VAL A 305 9.43 16.72 -18.26
C VAL A 305 8.91 17.97 -17.55
N LYS A 306 8.03 17.81 -16.55
CA LYS A 306 7.46 18.94 -15.78
C LYS A 306 8.51 19.71 -14.99
N LEU A 307 9.52 19.02 -14.47
CA LEU A 307 10.59 19.64 -13.69
C LEU A 307 11.76 20.12 -14.56
N GLY A 308 11.79 19.74 -15.84
CA GLY A 308 12.93 20.01 -16.72
C GLY A 308 14.19 19.25 -16.29
N LEU A 309 14.02 18.07 -15.71
CA LEU A 309 15.09 17.23 -15.14
C LEU A 309 15.14 15.86 -15.84
N LYS A 310 16.14 15.06 -15.49
CA LYS A 310 16.32 13.66 -15.90
C LYS A 310 16.48 12.75 -14.69
N PRO A 311 16.28 11.43 -14.85
CA PRO A 311 16.65 10.45 -13.82
C PRO A 311 18.07 10.70 -13.27
N GLY A 312 18.20 10.70 -11.94
CA GLY A 312 19.46 10.95 -11.23
C GLY A 312 19.73 12.42 -10.87
N GLU A 313 19.00 13.38 -11.44
CA GLU A 313 19.21 14.82 -11.15
C GLU A 313 18.41 15.32 -9.94
N ALA A 314 17.37 14.61 -9.53
CA ALA A 314 16.58 14.92 -8.34
C ALA A 314 15.94 13.68 -7.71
N SER A 315 15.61 13.81 -6.43
CA SER A 315 14.82 12.84 -5.70
C SER A 315 13.36 12.83 -6.15
N VAL A 316 12.74 11.64 -6.17
CA VAL A 316 11.31 11.47 -6.43
C VAL A 316 10.64 11.03 -5.14
N CYS A 317 9.57 11.72 -4.75
CA CYS A 317 8.86 11.40 -3.53
C CYS A 317 7.39 11.06 -3.77
N HIS A 318 6.81 10.27 -2.87
CA HIS A 318 5.38 9.98 -2.85
C HIS A 318 4.89 9.81 -1.41
N PHE A 319 3.58 10.04 -1.20
CA PHE A 319 2.93 9.73 0.06
C PHE A 319 2.60 8.24 0.15
N LEU A 320 2.55 7.72 1.38
CA LEU A 320 2.09 6.37 1.69
C LEU A 320 0.58 6.36 1.93
N THR A 321 -0.10 5.34 1.38
CA THR A 321 -1.53 5.10 1.60
C THR A 321 -1.78 4.52 2.99
N ARG A 322 -3.06 4.48 3.40
CA ARG A 322 -3.46 3.90 4.70
C ARG A 322 -3.10 2.42 4.87
N GLY A 323 -2.97 1.68 3.77
CA GLY A 323 -2.60 0.27 3.77
C GLY A 323 -1.10 0.01 3.72
N ASP A 324 -0.27 1.04 3.67
CA ASP A 324 1.18 0.87 3.44
C ASP A 324 1.96 0.73 4.76
N VAL A 325 3.01 -0.08 4.71
CA VAL A 325 3.94 -0.30 5.83
C VAL A 325 5.35 0.10 5.40
N LEU A 326 5.98 0.96 6.18
CA LEU A 326 7.38 1.35 6.01
C LEU A 326 8.25 0.64 7.06
N TRP A 327 9.35 0.06 6.63
CA TRP A 327 10.36 -0.56 7.49
C TRP A 327 11.67 0.23 7.44
N THR A 328 12.23 0.50 8.60
CA THR A 328 13.55 1.11 8.76
C THR A 328 14.41 0.24 9.67
N PRO A 329 15.76 0.32 9.57
CA PRO A 329 16.63 -0.14 10.65
C PRO A 329 16.24 0.56 11.96
N ALA A 330 16.24 -0.20 13.05
CA ALA A 330 16.26 0.36 14.39
C ALA A 330 17.63 1.00 14.64
N LEU A 331 17.67 2.07 15.44
CA LEU A 331 18.95 2.57 15.95
C LEU A 331 19.70 1.43 16.61
N VAL A 332 20.92 1.18 16.16
CA VAL A 332 21.87 0.44 16.98
C VAL A 332 22.19 1.39 18.14
N ALA A 333 21.63 1.08 19.31
CA ALA A 333 21.97 1.77 20.55
C ALA A 333 23.46 1.56 20.89
#